data_AF-A0A519KXN4-F1
#
_entry.id   AF-A0A519KXN4-F1
#
_cell.length_a   1.000
_cell.length_b   1.000
_cell.length_c   1.000
_cell.angle_alpha   90.00
_cell.angle_beta   90.00
_cell.angle_gamma   90.00
#
_symmetry.space_group_name_H-M   'P 1'
#
loop_
_entity.id
_entity.type
_entity.pdbx_description
1 polymer ?
#
loop_
_entity_poly.entity_id
_entity_poly.type
_entity_poly.pdbx_seq_one_letter_code
_entity_poly.pdbx_strand_id
1 'polypeptide(L)' 'FMHVPCWKLPALHRAVRGKPQGERMEVADGYLGVLRQAAPSRPAA' A
#
# COMPACT_ATOMS: atom_id res chain seq x y z
N PHE A 1 -5.75 -18.05 -4.23
CA PHE A 1 -5.85 -16.77 -3.51
C PHE A 1 -6.93 -16.93 -2.46
N MET A 2 -6.54 -16.92 -1.19
CA MET A 2 -7.41 -17.23 -0.06
C MET A 2 -8.45 -16.12 0.11
N HIS A 3 -9.69 -16.52 0.39
CA HIS A 3 -10.69 -15.62 0.96
C HIS A 3 -10.18 -15.18 2.35
N VAL A 4 -9.58 -13.99 2.42
CA VAL A 4 -9.14 -13.40 3.68
C VAL A 4 -10.23 -12.44 4.15
N PRO A 5 -10.92 -12.73 5.26
CA PRO A 5 -11.93 -11.82 5.77
C PRO A 5 -11.28 -10.50 6.22
N CYS A 6 -12.04 -9.41 6.13
CA CYS A 6 -11.54 -8.04 6.29
C CYS A 6 -10.80 -7.84 7.62
N TRP A 7 -11.32 -8.43 8.70
CA TRP A 7 -10.75 -8.32 10.04
C TRP A 7 -9.39 -9.02 10.20
N LYS A 8 -9.01 -9.90 9.26
CA LYS A 8 -7.69 -10.54 9.23
C LYS A 8 -6.67 -9.80 8.38
N LEU A 9 -7.06 -8.75 7.64
CA LEU A 9 -6.14 -7.98 6.80
C LEU A 9 -4.96 -7.38 7.56
N PRO A 10 -5.10 -6.83 8.79
CA PRO A 10 -3.95 -6.33 9.55
C PRO A 10 -2.93 -7.42 9.88
N ALA A 11 -3.40 -8.63 10.21
CA ALA A 11 -2.53 -9.78 10.48
C ALA A 11 -1.85 -10.28 9.20
N LEU A 12 -2.59 -10.36 8.09
CA LEU A 12 -2.05 -10.71 6.78
C LEU A 12 -0.96 -9.72 6.34
N HIS A 13 -1.21 -8.42 6.47
CA HIS A 13 -0.25 -7.38 6.09
C HIS A 13 1.09 -7.55 6.83
N ARG A 14 1.05 -7.79 8.14
CA ARG A 14 2.26 -8.07 8.94
C ARG A 14 2.97 -9.33 8.49
N ALA A 15 2.22 -10.40 8.20
CA ALA A 15 2.79 -11.67 7.73
C ALA A 15 3.46 -11.54 6.34
N VAL A 16 2.90 -10.72 5.45
CA VAL A 16 3.50 -10.44 4.13
C VAL A 16 4.76 -9.57 4.28
N ARG A 17 4.74 -8.57 5.17
CA ARG A 17 5.89 -7.70 5.46
C ARG A 17 7.11 -8.46 5.99
N GLY A 18 6.91 -9.59 6.68
CA GLY A 18 7.99 -10.44 7.19
C GLY A 18 8.64 -11.37 6.15
N LYS A 19 8.25 -11.29 4.87
CA LYS A 19 8.80 -12.11 3.79
C LYS A 19 9.67 -11.27 2.84
N PRO A 20 10.62 -11.86 2.08
CA PRO A 20 11.44 -11.13 1.10
C PRO A 20 10.62 -10.38 0.03
N GLN A 21 9.40 -10.82 -0.25
CA GLN A 21 8.49 -10.11 -1.16
C GLN A 21 7.93 -8.83 -0.52
N GLY A 22 7.75 -8.82 0.81
CA GLY A 22 7.28 -7.67 1.57
C GLY A 22 8.26 -6.51 1.59
N GLU A 23 9.57 -6.76 1.43
CA GLU A 23 10.60 -5.73 1.30
C GLU A 23 10.44 -4.89 0.03
N ARG A 24 9.87 -5.49 -1.03
CA ARG A 24 9.59 -4.84 -2.31
C ARG A 24 8.15 -4.32 -2.40
N MET A 25 7.36 -4.49 -1.35
CA MET A 25 5.97 -4.06 -1.33
C MET A 25 5.92 -2.55 -1.07
N GLU A 26 5.38 -1.81 -2.03
CA GLU A 26 5.18 -0.37 -1.90
C GLU A 26 4.12 -0.08 -0.81
N VAL A 27 4.44 0.82 0.11
CA VAL A 27 3.54 1.25 1.19
C VAL A 27 3.57 2.77 1.24
N ALA A 28 2.39 3.38 1.15
CA ALA A 28 2.23 4.82 1.28
C ALA A 28 1.84 5.19 2.72
N ASP A 29 2.32 6.35 3.19
CA ASP A 29 2.02 6.86 4.54
C ASP A 29 0.54 7.20 4.75
N GLY A 30 -0.20 7.41 3.65
CA GLY A 30 -1.63 7.66 3.69
C GLY A 30 -2.21 7.98 2.32
N TYR A 31 -3.55 8.01 2.26
CA TYR A 31 -4.28 8.16 0.99
C TYR A 31 -3.97 9.46 0.24
N LEU A 32 -3.79 10.58 0.96
CA LEU A 32 -3.39 11.86 0.34
C LEU A 32 -1.99 11.79 -0.30
N GLY A 33 -1.10 10.95 0.21
CA GLY A 33 0.19 10.67 -0.44
C GLY A 33 0.00 9.98 -1.78
N VAL A 34 -0.84 8.94 -1.80
CA VAL A 34 -1.20 8.20 -3.02
C VAL A 34 -1.83 9.12 -4.06
N LEU A 35 -2.78 9.97 -3.65
CA LEU A 35 -3.45 10.90 -4.57
C LEU A 35 -2.47 11.88 -5.24
N ARG A 36 -1.49 12.40 -4.49
CA ARG A 36 -0.46 13.29 -5.06
C ARG A 36 0.44 12.59 -6.07
N GLN A 37 0.75 11.30 -5.85
CA GLN A 37 1.51 10.50 -6.82
C GLN A 37 0.69 10.17 -8.06
N ALA A 38 -0.58 9.81 -7.88
CA ALA A 38 -1.46 9.40 -8.96
C ALA A 38 -1.93 10.57 -9.84
N ALA A 39 -2.10 11.76 -9.25
CA ALA A 39 -2.60 12.96 -9.90
C ALA A 39 -1.72 14.18 -9.58
N PRO A 40 -0.48 14.24 -10.12
CA PRO A 40 0.38 15.40 -9.93
C PRO A 40 -0.26 16.64 -10.56
N SER A 41 -0.21 17.77 -9.86
CA SER A 41 -0.65 19.04 -10.41
C SER A 41 0.21 19.42 -11.61
N ARG A 42 -0.44 19.86 -12.69
CA ARG A 42 0.24 20.35 -13.89
C ARG A 42 1.08 21.59 -13.51
N PRO A 43 2.36 21.67 -13.91
CA PRO A 43 3.16 22.87 -13.67
C PRO A 43 2.54 24.08 -14.38
N ALA A 44 2.55 25.23 -13.71
CA ALA A 44 2.21 26.51 -14.32
C ALA A 44 3.32 26.86 -15.34
N ALA A 45 2.90 27.19 -16.56
CA ALA A 45 3.77 27.55 -17.67
C ALA A 45 4.42 28.93 -17.46
#